data_AF-Q75BI8-F1
#
_entry.id   AF-Q75BI8-F1
#
_cell.length_a   1.000
_cell.length_b   1.000
_cell.length_c   1.000
_cell.angle_alpha   90.00
_cell.angle_beta   90.00
_cell.angle_gamma   90.00
#
_symmetry.space_group_name_H-M   'P 1'
#
loop_
_entity.id
_entity.type
_entity.pdbx_description
1 polymer ?
#
loop_
_entity_poly.entity_id
_entity_poly.type
_entity_poly.pdbx_seq_one_letter_code
_entity_poly.pdbx_strand_id
1 'polypeptide(L)'
;MVVGMGHGQIWVQAVTLVILYIITFAAILVFLVLLWTPLFLPISVIFGPAGPLGYVLTLYANAQFFTTMIVNSHLATPLLDYTIASLMGIHIEYKRHNPELVEPEAFSAYDVLTVLRLVMSVAVMVVLVTIPILGPVLLMFVMNVKFSYDFYERFLILRGLNQVQRRDVFYQHILQFAYFGGSYTVLNFVPLFSVWGFVCYPLAIKMWATSNIIHFTAEEVESITE
;
A
#
# COMPACT_ATOMS: atom_id res chain seq x y z
N MET A 1 4.81 17.72 0.54
CA MET A 1 4.54 17.65 2.00
C MET A 1 3.97 18.96 2.55
N VAL A 2 4.63 20.11 2.37
CA VAL A 2 4.17 21.41 2.93
C VAL A 2 2.75 21.80 2.46
N VAL A 3 2.40 21.55 1.19
CA VAL A 3 1.07 21.86 0.63
C VAL A 3 -0.06 21.01 1.25
N GLY A 4 0.24 19.80 1.74
CA GLY A 4 -0.76 18.94 2.38
C GLY A 4 -1.15 19.40 3.79
N MET A 5 -0.30 20.20 4.44
CA MET A 5 -0.54 20.70 5.81
C MET A 5 -1.69 21.72 5.90
N GLY A 6 -2.19 22.24 4.77
CA GLY A 6 -3.30 23.20 4.75
C GLY A 6 -4.70 22.59 4.66
N HIS A 7 -4.84 21.29 4.38
CA HIS A 7 -6.14 20.67 4.12
C HIS A 7 -6.66 19.91 5.34
N GLY A 8 -7.81 20.31 5.91
CA GLY A 8 -8.34 19.74 7.15
C GLY A 8 -8.57 18.21 7.10
N GLN A 9 -9.00 17.67 5.97
CA GLN A 9 -9.17 16.22 5.81
C GLN A 9 -7.86 15.43 5.84
N ILE A 10 -6.76 16.00 5.34
CA ILE A 10 -5.44 15.38 5.36
C ILE A 10 -4.99 15.22 6.83
N TRP A 11 -5.29 16.19 7.69
CA TRP A 11 -5.01 16.11 9.13
C TRP A 11 -5.84 15.04 9.85
N VAL A 12 -7.14 14.95 9.56
CA VAL A 12 -8.00 13.92 10.16
C VAL A 12 -7.51 12.52 9.77
N GLN A 13 -7.15 12.33 8.50
CA GLN A 13 -6.57 11.08 8.02
C GLN A 13 -5.21 10.80 8.69
N ALA A 14 -4.34 11.80 8.82
CA ALA A 14 -3.04 11.66 9.48
C ALA A 14 -3.18 11.21 10.93
N VAL A 15 -4.00 11.90 11.73
CA VAL A 15 -4.19 11.56 13.15
C VAL A 15 -4.75 10.14 13.29
N THR A 16 -5.76 9.80 12.49
CA THR A 16 -6.38 8.46 12.52
C THR A 16 -5.36 7.37 12.18
N LEU A 17 -4.56 7.58 11.12
CA LEU A 17 -3.55 6.62 10.70
C LEU A 17 -2.39 6.53 11.69
N VAL A 18 -1.95 7.63 12.32
CA VAL A 18 -0.92 7.60 13.36
C VAL A 18 -1.36 6.73 14.53
N ILE A 19 -2.60 6.90 15.01
CA ILE A 19 -3.13 6.11 16.13
C ILE A 19 -3.18 4.63 15.77
N LEU A 20 -3.77 4.29 14.62
CA LEU A 20 -3.85 2.90 14.14
C LEU A 20 -2.47 2.29 13.96
N TYR A 21 -1.53 3.05 13.41
CA TYR A 21 -0.17 2.61 13.18
C TYR A 21 0.55 2.30 14.49
N ILE A 22 0.51 3.19 15.48
CA ILE A 22 1.16 2.98 16.79
C ILE A 22 0.61 1.73 17.47
N ILE A 23 -0.71 1.58 17.51
CA ILE A 23 -1.37 0.43 18.15
C ILE A 23 -0.99 -0.87 17.44
N THR A 24 -1.07 -0.89 16.11
CA THR A 24 -0.76 -2.07 15.30
C THR A 24 0.72 -2.45 15.40
N PHE A 25 1.62 -1.47 15.32
CA PHE A 25 3.06 -1.68 15.47
C PHE A 25 3.41 -2.24 16.84
N ALA A 26 2.87 -1.66 17.91
CA ALA A 26 3.11 -2.15 19.27
C ALA A 26 2.62 -3.59 19.45
N ALA A 27 1.41 -3.90 18.97
CA ALA A 27 0.85 -5.25 19.06
C ALA A 27 1.69 -6.28 18.29
N ILE A 28 2.10 -5.97 17.06
CA ILE A 28 2.93 -6.85 16.23
C ILE A 28 4.32 -7.00 16.85
N LEU A 29 4.93 -5.92 17.33
CA LEU A 29 6.25 -5.96 17.95
C LEU A 29 6.25 -6.88 19.18
N VAL A 30 5.26 -6.75 20.06
CA VAL A 30 5.11 -7.63 21.24
C VAL A 30 4.95 -9.09 20.79
N PHE A 31 4.10 -9.36 19.81
CA PHE A 31 3.92 -10.69 19.27
C PHE A 31 5.22 -11.29 18.70
N LEU A 32 5.94 -10.54 17.88
CA LEU A 32 7.19 -10.99 17.27
C LEU A 32 8.30 -11.18 18.30
N VAL A 33 8.39 -10.32 19.33
CA VAL A 33 9.32 -10.50 20.45
C VAL A 33 9.02 -11.84 21.14
N LEU A 34 7.77 -12.11 21.51
CA LEU A 34 7.42 -13.38 22.16
C LEU A 34 7.73 -14.61 21.29
N LEU A 35 7.48 -14.51 19.98
CA LEU A 35 7.68 -15.61 19.04
C LEU A 35 9.16 -15.86 18.71
N TRP A 36 9.95 -14.80 18.50
CA TRP A 36 11.30 -14.88 17.92
C TRP A 36 12.41 -14.82 18.94
N THR A 37 12.20 -14.26 20.13
CA THR A 37 13.22 -14.26 21.19
C THR A 37 13.76 -15.67 21.49
N PRO A 38 12.92 -16.72 21.65
CA PRO A 38 13.41 -18.07 21.91
C PRO A 38 14.26 -18.65 20.77
N LEU A 39 13.98 -18.28 19.53
CA LEU A 39 14.71 -18.72 18.33
C LEU A 39 16.05 -18.00 18.17
N PHE A 40 16.09 -16.70 18.46
CA PHE A 40 17.28 -15.87 18.24
C PHE A 40 18.26 -15.88 19.42
N LEU A 41 17.82 -16.22 20.64
CA LEU A 41 18.70 -16.28 21.82
C LEU A 41 19.90 -17.24 21.60
N PRO A 42 19.71 -18.49 21.14
CA PRO A 42 20.82 -19.41 20.89
C PRO A 42 21.75 -18.92 19.76
N ILE A 43 21.16 -18.34 18.71
CA ILE A 43 21.90 -17.79 17.55
C ILE A 43 22.77 -16.61 18.01
N SER A 44 22.25 -15.76 18.90
CA SER A 44 22.96 -14.59 19.38
C SER A 44 24.23 -14.91 20.18
N VAL A 45 24.27 -16.06 20.86
CA VAL A 45 25.45 -16.56 21.58
C VAL A 45 26.57 -16.95 20.60
N ILE A 46 26.20 -17.50 19.43
CA ILE A 46 27.16 -17.96 18.41
C ILE A 46 27.78 -16.76 17.66
N PHE A 47 26.98 -15.75 17.34
CA PHE A 47 27.40 -14.60 16.53
C PHE A 47 27.90 -13.40 17.36
N GLY A 48 27.97 -13.51 18.68
CA GLY A 48 28.44 -12.44 19.56
C GLY A 48 27.61 -11.15 19.39
N PRO A 49 28.23 -9.94 19.39
CA PRO A 49 27.52 -8.67 19.29
C PRO A 49 26.69 -8.47 18.01
N ALA A 50 27.05 -9.17 16.93
CA ALA A 50 26.29 -9.12 15.67
C ALA A 50 24.92 -9.82 15.79
N GLY A 51 24.80 -10.78 16.70
CA GLY A 51 23.56 -11.52 16.95
C GLY A 51 22.43 -10.63 17.45
N PRO A 52 22.59 -9.91 18.58
CA PRO A 52 21.59 -8.98 19.10
C PRO A 52 21.24 -7.86 18.12
N LEU A 53 22.21 -7.31 17.40
CA LEU A 53 21.95 -6.29 16.37
C LEU A 53 21.11 -6.84 15.22
N GLY A 54 21.48 -8.01 14.69
CA GLY A 54 20.72 -8.69 13.65
C GLY A 54 19.30 -9.01 14.10
N TYR A 55 19.12 -9.46 15.34
CA TYR A 55 17.81 -9.72 15.94
C TYR A 55 16.95 -8.46 16.01
N VAL A 56 17.46 -7.35 16.55
CA VAL A 56 16.71 -6.09 16.66
C VAL A 56 16.30 -5.57 15.28
N LEU A 57 17.22 -5.58 14.31
CA LEU A 57 16.92 -5.15 12.94
C LEU A 57 15.89 -6.06 12.26
N THR A 58 15.96 -7.36 12.51
CA THR A 58 15.03 -8.34 11.94
C THR A 58 13.63 -8.20 12.54
N LEU A 59 13.53 -8.01 13.86
CA LEU A 59 12.27 -7.67 14.52
C LEU A 59 11.68 -6.38 13.97
N TYR A 60 12.50 -5.32 13.88
CA TYR A 60 12.06 -4.03 13.41
C TYR A 60 11.54 -4.10 11.96
N ALA A 61 12.31 -4.69 11.05
CA ALA A 61 11.93 -4.81 9.64
C ALA A 61 10.64 -5.61 9.45
N ASN A 62 10.46 -6.70 10.20
CA ASN A 62 9.25 -7.51 10.14
C ASN A 62 8.04 -6.83 10.78
N ALA A 63 8.21 -6.21 11.95
CA ALA A 63 7.16 -5.43 12.60
C ALA A 63 6.68 -4.31 11.67
N GLN A 64 7.63 -3.61 11.05
CA GLN A 64 7.37 -2.55 10.09
C GLN A 64 6.62 -3.06 8.84
N PHE A 65 7.05 -4.19 8.27
CA PHE A 65 6.38 -4.81 7.13
C PHE A 65 4.92 -5.18 7.45
N PHE A 66 4.68 -5.94 8.52
CA PHE A 66 3.33 -6.36 8.89
C PHE A 66 2.44 -5.19 9.27
N THR A 67 2.98 -4.18 9.97
CA THR A 67 2.23 -2.96 10.32
C THR A 67 1.79 -2.25 9.05
N THR A 68 2.72 -2.05 8.11
CA THR A 68 2.42 -1.40 6.82
C THR A 68 1.37 -2.19 6.04
N MET A 69 1.49 -3.52 6.02
CA MET A 69 0.52 -4.38 5.33
C MET A 69 -0.87 -4.25 5.93
N ILE A 70 -1.02 -4.27 7.25
CA ILE A 70 -2.32 -4.18 7.93
C ILE A 70 -2.90 -2.78 7.78
N VAL A 71 -2.14 -1.73 8.09
CA VAL A 71 -2.61 -0.34 8.03
C VAL A 71 -2.98 0.05 6.61
N ASN A 72 -2.17 -0.31 5.61
CA ASN A 72 -2.42 0.04 4.20
C ASN A 72 -3.40 -0.90 3.50
N SER A 73 -3.92 -1.92 4.19
CA SER A 73 -4.97 -2.81 3.66
C SER A 73 -6.34 -2.13 3.59
N HIS A 74 -7.42 -2.92 3.55
CA HIS A 74 -8.82 -2.48 3.49
C HIS A 74 -9.22 -1.43 4.55
N LEU A 75 -8.41 -1.26 5.61
CA LEU A 75 -8.64 -0.28 6.68
C LEU A 75 -8.42 1.18 6.21
N ALA A 76 -7.36 1.45 5.44
CA ALA A 76 -7.03 2.81 5.01
C ALA A 76 -7.62 3.22 3.66
N THR A 77 -8.11 2.26 2.88
CA THR A 77 -8.63 2.50 1.52
C THR A 77 -9.87 3.38 1.49
N PRO A 78 -10.89 3.21 2.37
CA PRO A 78 -12.05 4.10 2.40
C PRO A 78 -11.70 5.54 2.77
N LEU A 79 -10.78 5.72 3.74
CA LEU A 79 -10.28 7.05 4.12
C LEU A 79 -9.58 7.73 2.93
N LEU A 80 -8.86 6.94 2.15
CA LEU A 80 -8.09 7.44 1.02
C LEU A 80 -8.98 7.79 -0.17
N ASP A 81 -10.02 6.99 -0.46
CA ASP A 81 -11.02 7.33 -1.49
C ASP A 81 -11.71 8.65 -1.18
N TYR A 82 -12.08 8.88 0.09
CA TYR A 82 -12.68 10.13 0.54
C TYR A 82 -11.74 11.32 0.36
N THR A 83 -10.45 11.17 0.71
CA THR A 83 -9.45 12.22 0.52
C THR A 83 -9.20 12.51 -0.97
N ILE A 84 -9.06 11.49 -1.83
CA ILE A 84 -8.90 11.71 -3.28
C ILE A 84 -10.14 12.43 -3.84
N ALA A 85 -11.35 12.02 -3.45
CA ALA A 85 -12.57 12.64 -3.93
C ALA A 85 -12.73 14.09 -3.49
N SER A 86 -12.44 14.40 -2.22
CA SER A 86 -12.40 15.79 -1.76
C SER A 86 -11.35 16.61 -2.48
N LEU A 87 -10.17 16.04 -2.79
CA LEU A 87 -9.14 16.73 -3.56
C LEU A 87 -9.57 16.97 -5.01
N MET A 88 -10.47 16.16 -5.56
CA MET A 88 -11.05 16.35 -6.90
C MET A 88 -12.34 17.17 -6.93
N GLY A 89 -12.92 17.49 -5.77
CA GLY A 89 -14.23 18.15 -5.67
C GLY A 89 -15.41 17.25 -6.04
N ILE A 90 -15.24 15.92 -5.99
CA ILE A 90 -16.28 14.93 -6.32
C ILE A 90 -16.94 14.47 -5.01
N HIS A 91 -18.26 14.50 -4.95
CA HIS A 91 -19.00 13.91 -3.83
C HIS A 91 -19.17 12.40 -4.07
N ILE A 92 -18.48 11.58 -3.27
CA ILE A 92 -18.73 10.13 -3.24
C ILE A 92 -19.97 9.89 -2.35
N GLU A 93 -21.08 9.47 -2.95
CA GLU A 93 -22.13 8.79 -2.20
C GLU A 93 -21.65 7.38 -1.84
N TYR A 94 -21.43 7.14 -0.54
CA TYR A 94 -21.10 5.81 -0.06
C TYR A 94 -22.34 4.91 -0.17
N LYS A 95 -22.50 4.24 -1.30
CA LYS A 95 -23.57 3.24 -1.47
C LYS A 95 -23.16 1.99 -0.71
N ARG A 96 -23.72 1.82 0.50
CA ARG A 96 -23.53 0.63 1.33
C ARG A 96 -23.94 -0.58 0.49
N HIS A 97 -22.97 -1.38 0.06
CA HIS A 97 -23.26 -2.66 -0.58
C HIS A 97 -23.81 -3.57 0.51
N ASN A 98 -25.12 -3.85 0.47
CA ASN A 98 -25.65 -4.95 1.26
C ASN A 98 -25.04 -6.23 0.67
N PRO A 99 -24.45 -7.11 1.50
CA PRO A 99 -23.94 -8.37 1.00
C PRO A 99 -25.13 -9.18 0.49
N GLU A 100 -25.32 -9.21 -0.83
CA GLU A 100 -26.23 -10.16 -1.45
C GLU A 100 -25.63 -11.56 -1.27
N LEU A 101 -26.46 -12.50 -0.81
CA LEU A 101 -26.08 -13.89 -0.73
C LEU A 101 -25.95 -14.42 -2.16
N VAL A 102 -24.73 -14.37 -2.70
CA VAL A 102 -24.41 -14.96 -4.00
C VAL A 102 -24.45 -16.47 -3.84
N GLU A 103 -25.30 -17.14 -4.63
CA GLU A 103 -25.30 -18.60 -4.69
C GLU A 103 -23.90 -19.10 -5.10
N PRO A 104 -23.35 -20.13 -4.44
CA PRO A 104 -22.01 -20.60 -4.76
C PRO A 104 -21.95 -21.10 -6.20
N GLU A 105 -21.26 -20.36 -7.07
CA GLU A 105 -20.97 -20.77 -8.43
C GLU A 105 -20.11 -22.05 -8.43
N ALA A 106 -20.28 -22.89 -9.46
CA ALA A 106 -19.49 -24.09 -9.62
C ALA A 106 -18.00 -23.74 -9.81
N PHE A 107 -17.11 -24.49 -9.15
CA PHE A 107 -15.67 -24.31 -9.24
C PHE A 107 -15.20 -24.25 -10.70
N SER A 108 -14.73 -23.07 -11.13
CA SER A 108 -14.17 -22.90 -12.47
C SER A 108 -12.68 -23.21 -12.48
N ALA A 109 -12.14 -23.59 -13.65
CA ALA A 109 -10.70 -23.75 -13.82
C ALA A 109 -9.92 -22.45 -13.52
N TYR A 110 -10.56 -21.30 -13.73
CA TYR A 110 -10.01 -19.99 -13.41
C TYR A 110 -9.83 -19.79 -11.90
N ASP A 111 -10.76 -20.26 -11.08
CA ASP A 111 -10.66 -20.18 -9.62
C ASP A 111 -9.51 -21.05 -9.09
N VAL A 112 -9.34 -22.25 -9.65
CA VAL A 112 -8.22 -23.14 -9.30
C VAL A 112 -6.87 -22.49 -9.64
N LEU A 113 -6.75 -21.88 -10.82
CA LEU A 113 -5.57 -21.12 -11.23
C LEU A 113 -5.31 -19.91 -10.32
N THR A 114 -6.37 -19.23 -9.89
CA THR A 114 -6.29 -18.08 -8.98
C THR A 114 -5.83 -18.50 -7.60
N VAL A 115 -6.37 -19.59 -7.05
CA VAL A 115 -5.93 -20.18 -5.78
C VAL A 115 -4.49 -20.65 -5.87
N LEU A 116 -4.09 -21.34 -6.95
CA LEU A 116 -2.71 -21.76 -7.16
C LEU A 116 -1.77 -20.56 -7.21
N ARG A 117 -2.14 -19.49 -7.94
CA ARG A 117 -1.39 -18.25 -8.00
C ARG A 117 -1.24 -17.60 -6.63
N LEU A 118 -2.31 -17.60 -5.82
CA LEU A 118 -2.31 -17.11 -4.46
C LEU A 118 -1.34 -17.92 -3.59
N VAL A 119 -1.45 -19.25 -3.61
CA VAL A 119 -0.58 -20.16 -2.83
C VAL A 119 0.88 -19.96 -3.21
N MET A 120 1.19 -19.88 -4.50
CA MET A 120 2.55 -19.63 -4.98
C MET A 120 3.06 -18.25 -4.55
N SER A 121 2.21 -17.22 -4.61
CA SER A 121 2.57 -15.86 -4.16
C SER A 121 2.85 -15.82 -2.66
N VAL A 122 2.04 -16.51 -1.86
CA VAL A 122 2.23 -16.65 -0.41
C VAL A 122 3.51 -17.42 -0.12
N ALA A 123 3.77 -18.52 -0.83
CA ALA A 123 5.01 -19.29 -0.66
C ALA A 123 6.26 -18.44 -0.93
N VAL A 124 6.27 -17.66 -2.01
CA VAL A 124 7.36 -16.72 -2.33
C VAL A 124 7.50 -15.67 -1.24
N MET A 125 6.40 -15.12 -0.72
CA MET A 125 6.43 -14.18 0.41
C MET A 125 7.04 -14.80 1.67
N VAL A 126 6.66 -16.03 2.03
CA VAL A 126 7.20 -16.72 3.21
C VAL A 126 8.70 -16.94 3.08
N VAL A 127 9.18 -17.37 1.91
CA VAL A 127 10.61 -17.56 1.65
C VAL A 127 11.35 -16.23 1.78
N LEU A 128 10.82 -15.15 1.20
CA LEU A 128 11.42 -13.83 1.29
C LEU A 128 11.47 -13.35 2.74
N VAL A 129 10.37 -13.40 3.50
CA VAL A 129 10.31 -12.99 4.92
C VAL A 129 11.34 -13.75 5.79
N THR A 130 11.69 -14.98 5.42
CA THR A 130 12.68 -15.80 6.14
C THR A 130 14.10 -15.22 6.03
N ILE A 131 14.40 -14.44 4.98
CA ILE A 131 15.70 -13.77 4.84
C ILE A 131 15.71 -12.54 5.77
N PRO A 132 16.57 -12.53 6.81
CA PRO A 132 16.60 -11.43 7.77
C PRO A 132 16.85 -10.10 7.08
N ILE A 133 16.06 -9.09 7.43
CA ILE A 133 16.15 -7.71 6.93
C ILE A 133 15.82 -7.59 5.43
N LEU A 134 16.59 -8.19 4.53
CA LEU A 134 16.43 -8.04 3.07
C LEU A 134 15.06 -8.49 2.57
N GLY A 135 14.54 -9.59 3.12
CA GLY A 135 13.25 -10.14 2.78
C GLY A 135 12.09 -9.16 2.94
N PRO A 136 11.81 -8.72 4.18
CA PRO A 136 10.79 -7.71 4.46
C PRO A 136 10.97 -6.44 3.63
N VAL A 137 12.20 -6.00 3.39
CA VAL A 137 12.48 -4.76 2.65
C VAL A 137 12.14 -4.88 1.17
N LEU A 138 12.51 -5.99 0.53
CA LEU A 138 12.13 -6.26 -0.85
C LEU A 138 10.62 -6.42 -1.01
N LEU A 139 9.96 -7.09 -0.05
CA LEU A 139 8.52 -7.22 -0.05
C LEU A 139 7.81 -5.88 0.15
N MET A 140 8.30 -5.04 1.07
CA MET A 140 7.80 -3.68 1.23
C MET A 140 7.96 -2.87 -0.06
N PHE A 141 9.10 -2.99 -0.73
CA PHE A 141 9.34 -2.32 -2.01
C PHE A 141 8.29 -2.72 -3.05
N VAL A 142 8.14 -4.02 -3.32
CA VAL A 142 7.17 -4.53 -4.31
C VAL A 142 5.74 -4.11 -3.93
N MET A 143 5.38 -4.24 -2.66
CA MET A 143 4.06 -3.86 -2.15
C MET A 143 3.80 -2.36 -2.33
N ASN A 144 4.78 -1.51 -2.06
CA ASN A 144 4.65 -0.06 -2.20
C ASN A 144 4.58 0.40 -3.67
N VAL A 145 5.25 -0.29 -4.59
CA VAL A 145 5.08 -0.06 -6.04
C VAL A 145 3.65 -0.42 -6.46
N LYS A 146 3.14 -1.57 -5.98
CA LYS A 146 1.76 -1.94 -6.23
C LYS A 146 0.77 -0.92 -5.67
N PHE A 147 0.97 -0.47 -4.42
CA PHE A 147 0.12 0.57 -3.82
C PHE A 147 0.17 1.88 -4.59
N SER A 148 1.34 2.28 -5.10
CA SER A 148 1.47 3.44 -5.99
C SER A 148 0.54 3.36 -7.19
N TYR A 149 0.50 2.19 -7.82
CA TYR A 149 -0.40 1.94 -8.93
C TYR A 149 -1.86 1.88 -8.49
N ASP A 150 -2.20 1.09 -7.47
CA ASP A 150 -3.59 0.91 -7.00
C ASP A 150 -4.23 2.27 -6.63
N PHE A 151 -3.45 3.20 -6.05
CA PHE A 151 -3.93 4.54 -5.73
C PHE A 151 -4.10 5.44 -6.96
N TYR A 152 -3.21 5.33 -7.94
CA TYR A 152 -3.38 6.04 -9.19
C TYR A 152 -4.54 5.48 -10.01
N GLU A 153 -4.74 4.16 -10.01
CA GLU A 153 -5.86 3.50 -10.67
C GLU A 153 -7.19 4.02 -10.13
N ARG A 154 -7.31 4.19 -8.80
CA ARG A 154 -8.50 4.80 -8.17
C ARG A 154 -8.76 6.22 -8.67
N PHE A 155 -7.71 7.03 -8.82
CA PHE A 155 -7.84 8.37 -9.41
C PHE A 155 -8.35 8.30 -10.87
N LEU A 156 -7.84 7.37 -11.68
CA LEU A 156 -8.30 7.16 -13.06
C LEU A 156 -9.73 6.63 -13.14
N ILE A 157 -10.14 5.73 -12.23
CA ILE A 157 -11.51 5.23 -12.11
C ILE A 157 -12.47 6.39 -11.86
N LEU A 158 -12.12 7.29 -10.93
CA LEU A 158 -12.94 8.46 -10.61
C LEU A 158 -13.00 9.50 -11.74
N ARG A 159 -12.08 9.41 -12.71
CA ARG A 159 -12.10 10.18 -13.97
C ARG A 159 -12.85 9.49 -15.10
N GLY A 160 -13.35 8.27 -14.89
CA GLY A 160 -14.15 7.53 -15.88
C GLY A 160 -13.34 6.74 -16.91
N LEU A 161 -12.03 6.49 -16.69
CA LEU A 161 -11.22 5.76 -17.66
C LEU A 161 -11.55 4.26 -17.70
N ASN A 162 -11.55 3.69 -18.91
CA ASN A 162 -11.77 2.27 -19.15
C ASN A 162 -10.56 1.40 -18.74
N GLN A 163 -10.81 0.14 -18.38
CA GLN A 163 -9.78 -0.81 -17.91
C GLN A 163 -8.57 -0.94 -18.85
N VAL A 164 -8.79 -0.90 -20.16
CA VAL A 164 -7.73 -1.01 -21.17
C VAL A 164 -6.81 0.23 -21.12
N GLN A 165 -7.41 1.42 -21.09
CA GLN A 165 -6.65 2.68 -20.99
C GLN A 165 -5.83 2.74 -19.68
N ARG A 166 -6.41 2.30 -18.54
CA ARG A 166 -5.68 2.27 -17.26
C ARG A 166 -4.43 1.39 -17.32
N ARG A 167 -4.56 0.22 -17.96
CA ARG A 167 -3.45 -0.73 -18.14
C ARG A 167 -2.35 -0.16 -19.03
N ASP A 168 -2.71 0.53 -20.11
CA ASP A 168 -1.72 1.07 -21.03
C ASP A 168 -0.91 2.21 -20.37
N VAL A 169 -1.59 3.06 -19.57
CA VAL A 169 -0.92 4.09 -18.74
C VAL A 169 0.01 3.47 -17.70
N PHE A 170 -0.36 2.33 -17.10
CA PHE A 170 0.52 1.61 -16.17
C PHE A 170 1.85 1.23 -16.83
N TYR A 171 1.80 0.60 -18.00
CA TYR A 171 3.00 0.15 -18.69
C TYR A 171 3.87 1.31 -19.18
N GLN A 172 3.27 2.43 -19.57
CA GLN A 172 4.01 3.63 -19.99
C GLN A 172 4.80 4.27 -18.85
N HIS A 173 4.30 4.18 -17.61
CA HIS A 173 4.90 4.86 -16.44
C HIS A 173 5.39 3.91 -15.35
N ILE A 174 5.64 2.63 -15.66
CA ILE A 174 6.03 1.61 -14.68
C ILE A 174 7.26 2.01 -13.85
N LEU A 175 8.25 2.65 -14.47
CA LEU A 175 9.45 3.14 -13.77
C LEU A 175 9.10 4.29 -12.80
N GLN A 176 8.16 5.16 -13.15
CA GLN A 176 7.73 6.25 -12.28
C GLN A 176 7.00 5.71 -11.04
N PHE A 177 6.16 4.68 -11.20
CA PHE A 177 5.57 3.97 -10.06
C PHE A 177 6.64 3.26 -9.21
N ALA A 178 7.67 2.70 -9.83
CA ALA A 178 8.79 2.10 -9.12
C ALA A 178 9.57 3.12 -8.27
N TYR A 179 9.86 4.31 -8.82
CA TYR A 179 10.51 5.38 -8.07
C TYR A 179 9.61 5.93 -6.95
N PHE A 180 8.31 6.10 -7.22
CA PHE A 180 7.37 6.61 -6.23
C PHE A 180 7.18 5.63 -5.07
N GLY A 181 6.92 4.34 -5.35
CA GLY A 181 6.84 3.29 -4.35
C GLY A 181 8.17 3.04 -3.62
N GLY A 182 9.28 3.14 -4.33
CA GLY A 182 10.63 3.06 -3.76
C GLY A 182 10.90 4.16 -2.75
N SER A 183 10.59 5.42 -3.09
CA SER A 183 10.74 6.56 -2.18
C SER A 183 9.89 6.39 -0.91
N TYR A 184 8.69 5.84 -1.03
CA TYR A 184 7.83 5.53 0.10
C TYR A 184 8.38 4.39 0.96
N THR A 185 9.03 3.39 0.35
CA THR A 185 9.71 2.32 1.06
C THR A 185 10.83 2.84 1.95
N VAL A 186 11.61 3.81 1.45
CA VAL A 186 12.65 4.47 2.25
C VAL A 186 12.03 5.26 3.42
N LEU A 187 10.95 6.01 3.16
CA LEU A 187 10.23 6.75 4.20
C LEU A 187 9.62 5.84 5.27
N ASN A 188 9.22 4.61 4.89
CA ASN A 188 8.63 3.67 5.82
C ASN A 188 9.59 3.16 6.91
N PHE A 189 10.91 3.27 6.70
CA PHE A 189 11.86 2.96 7.78
C PHE A 189 11.87 4.00 8.89
N VAL A 190 11.20 5.14 8.70
CA VAL A 190 11.02 6.14 9.76
C VAL A 190 9.52 6.18 10.13
N PRO A 191 9.12 5.63 11.29
CA PRO A 191 7.72 5.34 11.60
C PRO A 191 6.76 6.54 11.55
N LEU A 192 7.24 7.75 11.85
CA LEU A 192 6.39 8.95 11.76
C LEU A 192 6.32 9.49 10.32
N PHE A 193 7.37 9.33 9.53
CA PHE A 193 7.35 9.74 8.13
C PHE A 193 6.58 8.77 7.24
N SER A 194 6.47 7.50 7.61
CA SER A 194 5.65 6.50 6.92
C SER A 194 4.17 6.93 6.84
N VAL A 195 3.62 7.44 7.95
CA VAL A 195 2.24 7.91 8.02
C VAL A 195 2.07 9.19 7.22
N TRP A 196 2.98 10.14 7.36
CA TRP A 196 2.96 11.37 6.57
C TRP A 196 3.08 11.12 5.07
N GLY A 197 3.93 10.19 4.66
CA GLY A 197 4.07 9.75 3.28
C GLY A 197 2.75 9.22 2.74
N PHE A 198 2.09 8.33 3.49
CA PHE A 198 0.81 7.73 3.10
C PHE A 198 -0.32 8.76 2.98
N VAL A 199 -0.35 9.73 3.89
CA VAL A 199 -1.37 10.79 3.88
C VAL A 199 -1.13 11.78 2.74
N CYS A 200 0.13 12.01 2.36
CA CYS A 200 0.47 12.87 1.22
C CYS A 200 0.31 12.18 -0.14
N TYR A 201 0.11 10.86 -0.17
CA TYR A 201 0.02 10.07 -1.39
C TYR A 201 -1.07 10.54 -2.35
N PRO A 202 -2.33 10.77 -1.89
CA PRO A 202 -3.40 11.32 -2.74
C PRO A 202 -3.04 12.66 -3.38
N LEU A 203 -2.38 13.54 -2.62
CA LEU A 203 -1.96 14.85 -3.10
C LEU A 203 -0.87 14.71 -4.17
N ALA A 204 0.14 13.89 -3.90
CA ALA A 204 1.23 13.64 -4.84
C ALA A 204 0.72 13.00 -6.14
N ILE A 205 -0.22 12.06 -6.03
CA ILE A 205 -0.88 11.44 -7.18
C ILE A 205 -1.66 12.48 -7.98
N LYS A 206 -2.46 13.34 -7.33
CA LYS A 206 -3.16 14.43 -8.02
C LYS A 206 -2.16 15.33 -8.75
N MET A 207 -1.10 15.78 -8.09
CA MET A 207 -0.09 16.65 -8.68
C MET A 207 0.61 15.99 -9.87
N TRP A 208 1.02 14.73 -9.72
CA TRP A 208 1.67 13.94 -10.77
C TRP A 208 0.72 13.68 -11.94
N ALA A 209 -0.53 13.34 -11.66
CA ALA A 209 -1.57 13.15 -12.67
C ALA A 209 -1.82 14.45 -13.43
N THR A 210 -1.87 15.60 -12.76
CA THR A 210 -2.04 16.91 -13.41
C THR A 210 -0.84 17.35 -14.24
N SER A 211 0.39 16.97 -13.85
CA SER A 211 1.60 17.32 -14.60
C SER A 211 1.89 16.37 -15.75
N ASN A 212 1.43 15.13 -15.64
CA ASN A 212 1.55 14.09 -16.66
C ASN A 212 0.19 13.76 -17.26
N ILE A 213 -0.71 14.76 -17.34
CA ILE A 213 -1.85 14.68 -18.25
C ILE A 213 -1.23 14.51 -19.63
N ILE A 214 -1.09 13.23 -20.00
CA ILE A 214 -1.12 12.73 -21.36
C ILE A 214 -2.11 13.61 -22.09
N HIS A 215 -1.75 14.09 -23.27
CA HIS A 215 -2.67 14.66 -24.23
C HIS A 215 -3.90 13.73 -24.38
N PHE A 216 -4.89 13.84 -23.50
CA PHE A 216 -6.26 13.48 -23.77
C PHE A 216 -6.68 14.59 -24.70
N THR A 217 -6.47 14.34 -25.99
CA THR A 217 -6.88 15.25 -27.06
C THR A 217 -8.31 15.68 -26.75
N ALA A 218 -8.55 16.98 -26.89
CA ALA A 218 -9.85 17.62 -26.66
C ALA A 218 -11.02 16.96 -27.44
N GLU A 219 -10.72 16.03 -28.36
CA GLU A 219 -11.68 15.24 -29.14
C GLU A 219 -12.41 14.15 -28.33
N GLU A 220 -11.84 13.59 -27.24
CA GLU A 220 -12.55 12.53 -26.48
C GLU A 220 -13.62 13.07 -25.52
N VAL A 221 -13.54 14.34 -25.12
CA VAL A 221 -14.54 14.96 -24.22
C VAL A 221 -15.82 15.32 -24.96
N GLU A 222 -15.77 15.61 -26.26
CA GLU A 222 -16.97 15.91 -27.07
C GLU A 222 -17.87 14.69 -27.30
N SER A 223 -17.31 13.47 -27.34
CA SER A 223 -18.11 12.24 -27.56
C SER A 223 -18.89 11.73 -26.34
N ILE A 224 -18.71 12.35 -25.18
CA ILE A 224 -19.47 12.04 -23.95
C ILE A 224 -20.63 13.04 -23.75
N THR A 225 -20.69 14.10 -24.56
CA THR A 225 -21.73 15.13 -24.51
C THR A 225 -22.75 15.07 -25.66
N GLU A 226 -22.70 14.05 -26.52
CA GLU A 226 -23.80 13.72 -27.45
C GLU A 226 -24.76 12.67 -26.89
#